data_AF-E5Y9U7-F1
#
_entry.id   AF-E5Y9U7-F1
#
_cell.length_a   1.000
_cell.length_b   1.000
_cell.length_c   1.000
_cell.angle_alpha   90.00
_cell.angle_beta   90.00
_cell.angle_gamma   90.00
#
_symmetry.space_group_name_H-M   'P 1'
#
loop_
_entity.id
_entity.type
_entity.pdbx_description
1 polymer ?
#
loop_
_entity_poly.entity_id
_entity_poly.type
_entity_poly.pdbx_seq_one_letter_code
_entity_poly.pdbx_strand_id
1 'polypeptide(L)'
;MTRPKGTVGEKMSMTFVMTLDQWAQFRQFWKVGLNGGVIPFNYFDPDLNEFFDVRFDPSASEDFSVKERGPLHREVSMTWEVLP
;
A
#
# COMPACT_ATOMS: atom_id res chain seq x y z
N MET A 1 5.91 -16.45 -5.17
CA MET A 1 5.98 -15.24 -4.33
C MET A 1 5.49 -15.64 -2.96
N THR A 2 6.37 -15.59 -1.95
CA THR A 2 5.99 -15.84 -0.54
C THR A 2 5.21 -14.63 -0.05
N ARG A 3 4.08 -14.86 0.64
CA ARG A 3 3.32 -13.77 1.27
C ARG A 3 4.21 -13.08 2.31
N PRO A 4 4.23 -11.74 2.40
CA PRO A 4 5.04 -11.07 3.41
C PRO A 4 4.49 -11.36 4.81
N LYS A 5 5.39 -11.50 5.79
CA LYS A 5 5.01 -11.78 7.18
C LYS A 5 4.85 -10.46 7.94
N GLY A 6 3.95 -10.43 8.91
CA GLY A 6 3.66 -9.28 9.77
C GLY A 6 4.75 -9.01 10.80
N THR A 7 6.02 -8.97 10.38
CA THR A 7 7.13 -8.63 11.28
C THR A 7 7.25 -7.10 11.33
N VAL A 8 7.26 -6.52 12.52
CA VAL A 8 7.44 -5.06 12.71
C VAL A 8 8.71 -4.57 11.98
N GLY A 9 8.57 -3.49 11.21
CA GLY A 9 9.64 -2.92 10.38
C GLY A 9 9.91 -3.67 9.08
N GLU A 10 9.24 -4.80 8.83
CA GLU A 10 9.31 -5.49 7.54
C GLU A 10 8.58 -4.67 6.47
N LYS A 11 9.21 -4.61 5.30
CA LYS A 11 8.71 -3.87 4.16
C LYS A 11 8.07 -4.79 3.17
N MET A 12 6.88 -4.42 2.72
CA MET A 12 6.04 -5.21 1.82
C MET A 12 5.78 -4.43 0.56
N SER A 13 6.33 -4.87 -0.57
CA SER A 13 6.00 -4.31 -1.87
C SER A 13 4.75 -4.96 -2.43
N MET A 14 3.77 -4.13 -2.81
CA MET A 14 2.50 -4.55 -3.37
C MET A 14 2.17 -3.79 -4.65
N THR A 15 1.60 -4.51 -5.61
CA THR A 15 1.15 -3.95 -6.89
C THR A 15 -0.33 -4.23 -7.08
N PHE A 16 -1.09 -3.18 -7.35
CA PHE A 16 -2.52 -3.21 -7.59
C PHE A 16 -2.80 -2.82 -9.03
N VAL A 17 -3.73 -3.51 -9.68
CA VAL A 17 -4.29 -3.06 -10.96
C VAL A 17 -5.64 -2.42 -10.66
N MET A 18 -5.72 -1.10 -10.83
CA MET A 18 -6.89 -0.30 -10.55
C MET A 18 -7.55 0.16 -11.85
N THR A 19 -8.88 0.25 -11.87
CA THR A 19 -9.60 1.03 -12.90
C THR A 19 -9.31 2.53 -12.75
N LEU A 20 -9.64 3.35 -13.75
CA LEU A 20 -9.48 4.81 -13.64
C LEU A 20 -10.24 5.42 -12.45
N ASP A 21 -11.44 4.92 -12.16
CA ASP A 21 -12.27 5.40 -11.05
C ASP A 21 -11.67 5.02 -9.70
N GLN A 22 -11.22 3.77 -9.54
CA GLN A 22 -10.53 3.30 -8.34
C GLN A 22 -9.23 4.10 -8.11
N TRP A 23 -8.49 4.38 -9.19
CA TRP A 23 -7.30 5.21 -9.14
C TRP A 23 -7.61 6.65 -8.69
N ALA A 24 -8.69 7.25 -9.19
CA ALA A 24 -9.10 8.59 -8.78
C ALA A 24 -9.47 8.64 -7.29
N GLN A 25 -10.20 7.63 -6.80
CA GLN A 25 -10.54 7.50 -5.38
C GLN A 25 -9.30 7.33 -4.52
N PHE A 26 -8.38 6.44 -4.91
CA PHE A 26 -7.11 6.23 -4.20
C PHE A 26 -6.29 7.52 -4.11
N ARG A 27 -6.16 8.29 -5.19
CA ARG A 27 -5.44 9.58 -5.15
C ARG A 27 -6.07 10.58 -4.20
N GLN A 28 -7.40 10.70 -4.20
CA GLN A 28 -8.09 11.61 -3.30
C GLN A 28 -7.90 11.18 -1.84
N PHE A 29 -8.01 9.87 -1.59
CA PHE A 29 -7.75 9.29 -0.30
C PHE A 29 -6.30 9.57 0.16
N TRP A 30 -5.30 9.33 -0.70
CA TRP A 30 -3.89 9.60 -0.41
C TRP A 30 -3.63 11.08 -0.08
N LYS A 31 -4.20 12.00 -0.88
CA LYS A 31 -4.00 13.44 -0.71
C LYS A 31 -4.56 14.00 0.61
N VAL A 32 -5.67 13.44 1.11
CA VAL A 32 -6.45 14.02 2.21
C VAL A 32 -6.39 13.18 3.48
N GLY A 33 -6.18 11.88 3.35
CA GLY A 33 -6.45 10.90 4.41
C GLY A 33 -5.21 10.37 5.14
N LEU A 34 -4.00 10.73 4.74
CA LEU A 34 -2.79 10.11 5.30
C LEU A 34 -2.07 11.06 6.27
N ASN A 35 -2.25 10.81 7.57
CA ASN A 35 -1.47 11.46 8.62
C ASN A 35 -0.10 10.79 8.72
N GLY A 36 0.92 11.38 8.11
CA GLY A 36 2.29 10.83 8.13
C GLY A 36 2.44 9.49 7.40
N GLY A 37 1.60 9.22 6.39
CA GLY A 37 1.69 8.03 5.55
C GLY A 37 1.02 6.76 6.11
N VAL A 38 0.39 6.82 7.29
CA VAL A 38 -0.34 5.67 7.87
C VAL A 38 -1.65 5.43 7.10
N ILE A 39 -1.86 4.19 6.68
CA ILE A 39 -3.01 3.79 5.87
C ILE A 39 -4.16 3.36 6.82
N PRO A 40 -5.44 3.69 6.54
CA PRO A 40 -6.58 3.49 7.43
C PRO A 40 -7.14 2.07 7.41
N PHE A 41 -6.33 1.09 7.00
CA PHE A 41 -6.72 -0.32 7.02
C PHE A 41 -5.54 -1.16 7.50
N ASN A 42 -5.87 -2.20 8.27
CA ASN A 42 -4.90 -3.12 8.83
C ASN A 42 -4.51 -4.21 7.82
N TYR A 43 -3.25 -4.62 7.86
CA TYR A 43 -2.80 -5.85 7.22
C TYR A 43 -3.11 -7.04 8.13
N PHE A 44 -3.80 -8.06 7.61
CA PHE A 44 -4.00 -9.32 8.33
C PHE A 44 -2.94 -10.33 7.90
N ASP A 45 -2.10 -10.77 8.85
CA ASP A 45 -1.21 -11.92 8.63
C ASP A 45 -1.87 -13.20 9.13
N PRO A 46 -2.31 -14.11 8.25
CA PRO A 46 -2.96 -15.34 8.66
C PRO A 46 -2.00 -16.41 9.18
N ASP A 47 -0.67 -16.26 9.03
CA ASP A 47 0.29 -17.18 9.69
C ASP A 47 0.36 -16.89 11.19
N LEU A 48 0.26 -15.62 11.56
CA LEU A 48 0.25 -15.16 12.95
C LEU A 48 -1.17 -15.04 13.51
N ASN A 49 -2.17 -15.00 12.63
CA ASN A 49 -3.58 -14.72 12.96
C ASN A 49 -3.74 -13.37 13.67
N GLU A 50 -3.04 -12.34 13.18
CA GLU A 50 -2.95 -11.01 13.79
C GLU A 50 -3.15 -9.89 12.75
N PHE A 51 -3.59 -8.73 13.23
CA PHE A 51 -3.75 -7.51 12.45
C PHE A 51 -2.65 -6.52 12.80
N PHE A 52 -2.04 -5.93 11.78
CA PHE A 52 -0.99 -4.93 11.92
C PHE A 52 -1.39 -3.61 11.28
N ASP A 53 -1.01 -2.51 11.92
CA ASP A 53 -1.04 -1.21 11.28
C ASP A 53 0.07 -1.13 10.22
N VAL A 54 -0.21 -0.44 9.12
CA VAL A 54 0.76 -0.26 8.03
C VAL A 54 0.82 1.19 7.59
N ARG A 55 2.02 1.63 7.21
CA ARG A 55 2.23 2.94 6.58
C ARG A 55 3.01 2.80 5.27
N PHE A 56 3.00 3.83 4.45
CA PHE A 56 3.97 3.95 3.36
C PHE A 56 5.40 3.93 3.91
N ASP A 57 6.31 3.28 3.18
CA ASP A 57 7.73 3.24 3.55
C ASP A 57 8.30 4.67 3.65
N PRO A 58 8.66 5.15 4.86
CA PRO A 58 9.11 6.53 5.05
C PRO A 58 10.49 6.80 4.44
N SER A 59 11.22 5.74 4.06
CA SER A 59 12.52 5.85 3.38
C SER A 59 12.43 5.78 1.86
N ALA A 60 11.24 5.51 1.32
CA ALA A 60 11.02 5.59 -0.13
C ALA A 60 10.97 7.06 -0.57
N SER A 61 11.51 7.36 -1.75
CA SER A 61 11.47 8.72 -2.31
C SER A 61 10.06 9.14 -2.73
N GLU A 62 9.19 8.17 -2.98
CA GLU A 62 7.80 8.33 -3.36
C GLU A 62 6.97 7.25 -2.68
N ASP A 63 5.74 7.58 -2.28
CA ASP A 63 4.83 6.63 -1.62
C ASP A 63 4.41 5.48 -2.55
N PHE A 64 4.28 5.77 -3.85
CA PHE A 64 3.91 4.79 -4.87
C PHE A 64 4.36 5.23 -6.26
N SER A 65 4.50 4.26 -7.17
CA SER A 65 4.72 4.47 -8.60
C SER A 65 3.51 4.00 -9.40
N VAL A 66 3.28 4.61 -10.56
CA VAL A 66 2.13 4.31 -11.42
C VAL A 66 2.59 4.06 -12.85
N LYS A 67 2.08 2.99 -13.45
CA LYS A 67 2.25 2.70 -14.88
C LYS A 67 0.88 2.56 -15.56
N GLU A 68 0.79 3.00 -16.80
CA GLU A 68 -0.41 2.77 -17.60
C GLU A 68 -0.49 1.29 -18.01
N ARG A 69 -1.67 0.69 -17.83
CA ARG A 69 -1.93 -0.70 -18.24
C ARG A 69 -3.12 -0.72 -19.18
N GLY A 70 -2.88 -0.23 -20.40
CA GLY A 70 -3.93 0.06 -21.36
C GLY A 70 -4.75 1.31 -20.98
N PRO A 71 -5.83 1.60 -21.73
CA PRO A 71 -6.54 2.87 -21.61
C PRO A 71 -7.32 3.03 -20.30
N LEU A 72 -7.78 1.92 -19.70
CA LEU A 72 -8.75 1.94 -18.60
C LEU A 72 -8.17 1.57 -17.23
N HIS A 73 -6.89 1.18 -17.17
CA HIS A 73 -6.29 0.70 -15.92
C HIS A 73 -4.96 1.39 -15.61
N ARG A 74 -4.64 1.41 -14.32
CA ARG A 74 -3.37 1.85 -13.77
C ARG A 74 -2.80 0.73 -12.91
N GLU A 75 -1.55 0.39 -13.17
CA GLU A 75 -0.78 -0.48 -12.31
C GLU A 75 -0.06 0.40 -11.29
N VAL A 76 -0.44 0.27 -10.03
CA VAL A 76 0.04 1.09 -8.91
C VAL A 76 0.87 0.21 -8.00
N SER A 77 2.16 0.52 -7.87
CA SER A 77 3.10 -0.22 -7.04
C SER A 77 3.57 0.63 -5.87
N MET A 78 3.55 0.06 -4.67
CA MET A 78 3.89 0.76 -3.44
C MET A 78 4.57 -0.17 -2.45
N THR A 79 5.35 0.40 -1.53
CA THR A 79 5.96 -0.34 -0.44
C THR A 79 5.40 0.16 0.88
N TRP A 80 4.98 -0.77 1.72
CA TRP A 80 4.48 -0.48 3.05
C TRP A 80 5.43 -1.00 4.11
N GLU A 81 5.43 -0.36 5.27
CA GLU A 81 6.12 -0.79 6.47
C GLU A 81 5.08 -1.20 7.52
N VAL A 82 5.27 -2.38 8.10
CA VAL A 82 4.49 -2.88 9.24
C VAL A 82 4.90 -2.10 10.50
N LEU A 83 3.92 -1.49 11.17
CA LEU A 83 4.14 -0.74 12.41
C LEU A 83 4.10 -1.66 13.65
N PRO A 84 4.75 -1.25 14.76
CA PRO A 84 4.67 -1.95 16.04
C PRO A 84 3.28 -1.95 16.67
#